data_AF-A0A1T4N4E6-F1
#
_entry.id   AF-A0A1T4N4E6-F1
#
_cell.length_a   1.000
_cell.length_b   1.000
_cell.length_c   1.000
_cell.angle_alpha   90.00
_cell.angle_beta   90.00
_cell.angle_gamma   90.00
#
_symmetry.space_group_name_H-M   'P 1'
#
loop_
_entity.id
_entity.type
_entity.pdbx_description
1 polymer ?
#
loop_
_entity_poly.entity_id
_entity_poly.type
_entity_poly.pdbx_seq_one_letter_code
_entity_poly.pdbx_strand_id
1 'polypeptide(L)'
;MSRHHHRSRTRQRAESFRCANCRLDVPMDAPGTAHRNHCPNCLWSRHLDDRVPGDRASQCHARMEPLSIAVRGDGEWVIIHRCTGCDVLSGNRAAGDDNPLSLIRIAVRPLARPPFPLEHLAAL
;
A
#
# COMPACT_ATOMS: atom_id res chain seq x y z
N MET A 1 -2.69 -47.10 20.67
CA MET A 1 -1.98 -46.03 21.41
C MET A 1 -1.47 -45.01 20.40
N SER A 2 -2.18 -43.88 20.32
CA SER A 2 -1.98 -42.78 19.38
C SER A 2 -0.69 -42.03 19.65
N ARG A 3 0.06 -41.68 18.58
CA ARG A 3 0.94 -40.50 18.57
C ARG A 3 0.86 -39.83 17.20
N HIS A 4 -0.24 -39.13 16.95
CA HIS A 4 -0.29 -38.13 15.90
C HIS A 4 0.60 -36.96 16.33
N HIS A 5 1.84 -36.91 15.83
CA HIS A 5 2.69 -35.74 15.94
C HIS A 5 2.07 -34.61 15.11
N HIS A 6 1.32 -33.74 15.77
CA HIS A 6 0.85 -32.48 15.21
C HIS A 6 2.07 -31.57 15.02
N ARG A 7 2.76 -31.70 13.88
CA ARG A 7 3.76 -30.72 13.45
C ARG A 7 3.02 -29.41 13.18
N SER A 8 3.04 -28.51 14.16
CA SER A 8 2.72 -27.10 13.94
C SER A 8 3.71 -26.58 12.89
N ARG A 9 3.26 -26.49 11.64
CA ARG A 9 4.00 -25.76 10.60
C ARG A 9 3.82 -24.28 10.90
N THR A 10 4.65 -23.72 11.77
CA THR A 10 4.91 -22.28 11.80
C THR A 10 5.36 -21.89 10.39
N ARG A 11 4.46 -21.30 9.60
CA ARG A 11 4.82 -20.68 8.32
C ARG A 11 5.81 -19.58 8.65
N GLN A 12 7.11 -19.81 8.42
CA GLN A 12 8.10 -18.75 8.41
C GLN A 12 7.60 -17.70 7.42
N ARG A 13 7.22 -16.53 7.94
CA ARG A 13 6.89 -15.38 7.10
C ARG A 13 8.19 -14.96 6.41
N ALA A 14 8.13 -14.73 5.10
CA ALA A 14 9.25 -14.13 4.40
C ALA A 14 9.60 -12.80 5.07
N GLU A 15 10.90 -12.55 5.28
CA GLU A 15 11.39 -11.33 5.93
C GLU A 15 11.39 -10.13 4.97
N SER A 16 11.37 -10.39 3.67
CA SER A 16 11.33 -9.39 2.62
C SER A 16 10.53 -9.87 1.40
N PHE A 17 10.21 -8.94 0.50
CA PHE A 17 9.65 -9.24 -0.81
C PHE A 17 10.28 -8.35 -1.88
N ARG A 18 10.32 -8.84 -3.12
CA ARG A 18 10.74 -8.03 -4.26
C ARG A 18 9.56 -7.25 -4.83
N CYS A 19 9.68 -5.93 -4.90
CA CYS A 19 8.62 -5.06 -5.42
C CYS A 19 8.32 -5.37 -6.90
N ALA A 20 7.06 -5.62 -7.23
CA ALA A 20 6.63 -5.90 -8.61
C ALA A 20 6.67 -4.67 -9.54
N ASN A 21 6.85 -3.46 -8.99
CA ASN A 21 6.95 -2.23 -9.75
C ASN A 21 8.42 -1.78 -9.95
N CYS A 22 9.12 -1.41 -8.86
CA CYS A 22 10.48 -0.88 -8.94
C CYS A 22 11.60 -1.93 -8.75
N ARG A 23 11.25 -3.20 -8.50
CA ARG A 23 12.18 -4.34 -8.39
C ARG A 23 13.15 -4.31 -7.20
N LEU A 24 13.09 -3.31 -6.32
CA LEU A 24 13.82 -3.28 -5.06
C LEU A 24 13.32 -4.37 -4.10
N ASP A 25 14.22 -4.88 -3.27
CA ASP A 25 13.88 -5.74 -2.14
C ASP A 25 13.40 -4.88 -0.97
N VAL A 26 12.27 -5.27 -0.39
CA VAL A 26 11.53 -4.49 0.60
C VAL A 26 11.39 -5.33 1.87
N PRO A 27 11.84 -4.85 3.04
CA PRO A 27 11.59 -5.50 4.31
C PRO A 27 10.09 -5.60 4.59
N MET A 28 9.61 -6.75 5.07
CA MET A 28 8.22 -6.92 5.48
C MET A 28 7.91 -6.22 6.82
N ASP A 29 8.93 -6.01 7.65
CA ASP A 29 8.83 -5.20 8.86
C ASP A 29 8.84 -3.71 8.51
N ALA A 30 7.99 -2.94 9.19
CA ALA A 30 7.85 -1.51 8.97
C ALA A 30 7.23 -0.83 10.21
N PRO A 31 7.75 0.32 10.65
CA PRO A 31 7.14 1.08 11.74
C PRO A 31 5.70 1.46 11.40
N GLY A 32 4.77 1.22 12.34
CA GLY A 32 3.37 1.64 12.20
C GLY A 32 2.46 0.68 11.40
N THR A 33 2.95 -0.46 10.93
CA THR A 33 2.10 -1.50 10.31
C THR A 33 2.61 -2.92 10.56
N ALA A 34 1.71 -3.82 10.99
CA ALA A 34 2.03 -5.25 11.12
C ALA A 34 1.98 -6.00 9.77
N HIS A 35 1.38 -5.39 8.76
CA HIS A 35 1.05 -6.00 7.47
C HIS A 35 1.42 -5.05 6.33
N ARG A 36 2.72 -4.79 6.17
CA ARG A 36 3.23 -4.09 4.99
C ARG A 36 2.73 -4.77 3.72
N ASN A 37 2.18 -3.96 2.83
CA ASN A 37 1.65 -4.40 1.55
C ASN A 37 2.15 -3.52 0.37
N HIS A 38 2.88 -2.43 0.65
CA HIS A 38 3.49 -1.57 -0.37
C HIS A 38 4.99 -1.39 -0.19
N CYS A 39 5.66 -1.02 -1.27
CA CYS A 39 7.08 -0.64 -1.26
C CYS A 39 7.24 0.78 -0.70
N PRO A 40 8.11 1.06 0.28
CA PRO A 40 8.27 2.40 0.84
C PRO A 40 8.84 3.40 -0.17
N ASN A 41 9.58 2.94 -1.17
CA ASN A 41 10.22 3.80 -2.16
C ASN A 41 9.25 4.29 -3.24
N CYS A 42 8.49 3.38 -3.85
CA CYS A 42 7.60 3.70 -4.96
C CYS A 42 6.11 3.66 -4.61
N LEU A 43 5.77 3.22 -3.40
CA LEU A 43 4.42 3.12 -2.84
C LEU A 43 3.46 2.18 -3.60
N TRP A 44 3.93 1.45 -4.60
CA TRP A 44 3.15 0.40 -5.25
C TRP A 44 2.93 -0.78 -4.31
N SER A 45 1.69 -1.28 -4.32
CA SER A 45 1.23 -2.41 -3.52
C SER A 45 0.96 -3.64 -4.40
N ARG A 46 0.58 -4.75 -3.79
CA ARG A 46 0.06 -5.94 -4.47
C ARG A 46 -1.31 -6.29 -3.91
N HIS A 47 -2.22 -6.70 -4.79
CA HIS A 47 -3.56 -7.11 -4.40
C HIS A 47 -3.50 -8.50 -3.75
N LEU A 48 -3.20 -8.51 -2.45
CA LEU A 48 -3.09 -9.71 -1.64
C LEU A 48 -4.34 -9.94 -0.81
N ASP A 49 -4.98 -8.89 -0.30
CA ASP A 49 -6.13 -9.02 0.60
C ASP A 49 -7.45 -9.10 -0.18
N ASP A 50 -8.37 -9.98 0.23
CA ASP A 50 -9.69 -10.14 -0.42
C ASP A 50 -10.77 -9.30 0.29
N ARG A 51 -11.09 -9.63 1.55
CA ARG A 51 -12.18 -8.98 2.30
C ARG A 51 -11.69 -8.27 3.56
N VAL A 52 -10.65 -8.81 4.20
CA VAL A 52 -10.14 -8.31 5.48
C VAL A 52 -8.69 -7.89 5.28
N PRO A 53 -8.30 -6.67 5.72
CA PRO A 53 -6.91 -6.25 5.67
C PRO A 53 -5.98 -7.28 6.32
N GLY A 54 -4.97 -7.74 5.58
CA GLY A 54 -4.01 -8.76 6.01
C GLY A 54 -4.45 -10.22 5.84
N ASP A 55 -5.66 -10.53 5.33
CA ASP A 55 -6.10 -11.91 5.09
C ASP A 55 -5.28 -12.64 4.03
N ARG A 56 -4.63 -11.89 3.14
CA ARG A 56 -3.86 -12.38 2.00
C ARG A 56 -4.60 -13.45 1.16
N ALA A 57 -5.92 -13.30 1.03
CA ALA A 57 -6.80 -14.27 0.39
C ALA A 57 -7.19 -13.94 -1.07
N SER A 58 -6.77 -12.78 -1.61
CA SER A 58 -7.10 -12.36 -2.97
C SER A 58 -6.48 -13.28 -4.01
N GLN A 59 -7.25 -13.69 -5.01
CA GLN A 59 -6.73 -14.46 -6.15
C GLN A 59 -6.18 -13.56 -7.28
N CYS A 60 -6.41 -12.25 -7.21
CA CYS A 60 -6.04 -11.32 -8.28
C CYS A 60 -4.52 -11.17 -8.39
N HIS A 61 -3.84 -10.94 -7.26
CA HIS A 61 -2.38 -10.81 -7.16
C HIS A 61 -1.73 -9.73 -8.03
N ALA A 62 -2.53 -8.92 -8.74
CA ALA A 62 -2.04 -7.87 -9.61
C ALA A 62 -1.39 -6.75 -8.79
N ARG A 63 -0.62 -5.90 -9.49
CA ARG A 63 -0.04 -4.71 -8.89
C ARG A 63 -1.15 -3.73 -8.53
N MET A 64 -0.91 -2.92 -7.50
CA MET A 64 -1.82 -1.83 -7.16
C MET A 64 -1.09 -0.50 -7.20
N GLU A 65 -1.58 0.39 -8.06
CA GLU A 65 -1.07 1.74 -8.29
C GLU A 65 -1.44 2.64 -7.12
N PRO A 66 -0.51 3.40 -6.53
CA PRO A 66 -0.85 4.42 -5.55
C PRO A 66 -1.52 5.61 -6.26
N LEU A 67 -2.80 5.81 -5.98
CA LEU A 67 -3.67 6.74 -6.69
C LEU A 67 -3.78 8.10 -5.99
N SER A 68 -4.01 8.10 -4.67
CA SER A 68 -4.20 9.31 -3.88
C SER A 68 -3.77 9.12 -2.41
N ILE A 69 -3.74 10.23 -1.67
CA ILE A 69 -3.57 10.25 -0.22
C ILE A 69 -4.89 10.71 0.40
N ALA A 70 -5.34 10.01 1.44
CA ALA A 70 -6.41 10.44 2.33
C ALA A 70 -5.83 10.69 3.73
N VAL A 71 -6.38 11.65 4.46
CA VAL A 71 -6.01 11.94 5.85
C VAL A 71 -7.21 11.61 6.74
N ARG A 72 -6.99 10.75 7.74
CA ARG A 72 -8.02 10.37 8.72
C ARG A 72 -8.21 11.47 9.77
N GLY A 73 -9.28 11.36 10.57
CA GLY A 73 -9.61 12.36 11.60
C GLY A 73 -8.54 12.54 12.69
N ASP A 74 -7.69 11.53 12.90
CA ASP A 74 -6.53 11.54 13.80
C ASP A 74 -5.24 12.04 13.13
N GLY A 75 -5.32 12.47 11.87
CA GLY A 75 -4.17 12.96 11.10
C GLY A 75 -3.39 11.85 10.39
N GLU A 76 -3.77 10.58 10.50
CA GLU A 76 -3.07 9.49 9.84
C GLU A 76 -3.24 9.53 8.33
N TRP A 77 -2.12 9.35 7.61
CA TRP A 77 -2.12 9.29 6.16
C TRP A 77 -2.41 7.85 5.69
N VAL A 78 -3.33 7.75 4.75
CA VAL A 78 -3.70 6.51 4.06
C VAL A 78 -3.42 6.68 2.58
N ILE A 79 -2.65 5.76 2.02
CA ILE A 79 -2.44 5.65 0.59
C ILE A 79 -3.62 4.88 0.02
N ILE A 80 -4.33 5.48 -0.94
CA ILE A 80 -5.38 4.81 -1.69
C ILE A 80 -4.74 4.18 -2.92
N HIS A 81 -4.89 2.86 -3.05
CA HIS A 81 -4.38 2.08 -4.16
C HIS A 81 -5.49 1.61 -5.08
N ARG A 82 -5.25 1.60 -6.38
CA ARG A 82 -6.11 0.97 -7.39
C ARG A 82 -5.45 -0.29 -7.94
N CYS A 83 -6.16 -1.41 -7.92
CA CYS A 83 -5.68 -2.64 -8.53
C CYS A 83 -5.64 -2.53 -10.06
N THR A 84 -4.52 -2.87 -10.70
CA THR A 84 -4.40 -2.84 -12.17
C THR A 84 -5.04 -4.04 -12.86
N GLY A 85 -5.58 -5.00 -12.11
CA GLY A 85 -6.18 -6.23 -12.64
C GLY A 85 -7.71 -6.26 -12.54
N CYS A 86 -8.28 -5.70 -11.47
CA CYS A 86 -9.72 -5.69 -11.23
C CYS A 86 -10.29 -4.33 -10.79
N ASP A 87 -9.48 -3.27 -10.84
CA ASP A 87 -9.86 -1.88 -10.52
C ASP A 87 -10.35 -1.58 -9.10
N VAL A 88 -10.41 -2.58 -8.20
CA VAL A 88 -10.78 -2.36 -6.79
C VAL A 88 -9.84 -1.34 -6.13
N LEU A 89 -10.42 -0.52 -5.26
CA LEU A 89 -9.70 0.43 -4.43
C LEU A 89 -9.48 -0.14 -3.03
N SER A 90 -8.26 0.00 -2.50
CA SER A 90 -7.94 -0.34 -1.11
C SER A 90 -7.14 0.78 -0.47
N GLY A 91 -7.34 1.00 0.83
CA GLY A 91 -6.58 1.95 1.62
C GLY A 91 -5.55 1.26 2.48
N ASN A 92 -4.29 1.67 2.37
CA ASN A 92 -3.19 1.18 3.20
C ASN A 92 -2.62 2.34 4.02
N ARG A 93 -2.41 2.14 5.32
CA ARG A 93 -1.76 3.15 6.16
C ARG A 93 -0.33 3.42 5.66
N ALA A 94 0.08 4.68 5.62
CA ALA A 94 1.47 5.05 5.39
C ALA A 94 2.35 4.54 6.55
N ALA A 95 3.45 3.90 6.23
CA ALA A 95 4.42 3.39 7.20
C ALA A 95 5.46 4.46 7.56
N GLY A 96 6.09 4.34 8.73
CA GLY A 96 7.05 5.33 9.22
C GLY A 96 8.34 5.43 8.40
N ASP A 97 8.63 4.45 7.55
CA ASP A 97 9.77 4.42 6.63
C ASP A 97 9.37 4.66 5.15
N ASP A 98 8.12 5.06 4.89
CA ASP A 98 7.71 5.45 3.54
C ASP A 98 8.45 6.71 3.08
N ASN A 99 8.84 6.74 1.81
CA ASN A 99 9.55 7.87 1.24
C ASN A 99 8.64 9.12 1.24
N PRO A 100 8.99 10.18 1.99
CA PRO A 100 8.14 11.35 2.13
C PRO A 100 7.95 12.09 0.80
N LEU A 101 8.95 12.12 -0.08
CA LEU A 101 8.82 12.73 -1.40
C LEU A 101 7.82 11.98 -2.28
N SER A 102 7.80 10.64 -2.22
CA SER A 102 6.81 9.83 -2.94
C SER A 102 5.39 10.08 -2.43
N LEU A 103 5.20 10.20 -1.11
CA LEU A 103 3.91 10.52 -0.50
C LEU A 103 3.41 11.91 -0.93
N ILE A 104 4.24 12.93 -0.76
CA ILE A 104 3.89 14.31 -1.15
C ILE A 104 3.57 14.40 -2.63
N ARG A 105 4.36 13.76 -3.51
CA ARG A 105 4.13 13.77 -4.95
C ARG A 105 2.73 13.25 -5.33
N ILE A 106 2.21 12.26 -4.62
CA ILE A 106 0.85 11.76 -4.81
C ILE A 106 -0.15 12.80 -4.29
N ALA A 107 0.05 13.29 -3.06
CA ALA A 107 -0.86 14.23 -2.40
C ALA A 107 -1.06 15.53 -3.21
N VAL A 108 0.02 16.07 -3.81
CA VAL A 108 -0.04 17.34 -4.56
C VAL A 108 -0.32 17.17 -6.04
N ARG A 109 -0.54 15.94 -6.52
CA ARG A 109 -0.74 15.66 -7.96
C ARG A 109 -1.86 16.49 -8.60
N PRO A 110 -3.01 16.72 -7.95
CA PRO A 110 -4.05 17.58 -8.51
C PRO A 110 -3.62 19.04 -8.67
N LEU A 111 -2.77 19.55 -7.77
CA LEU A 111 -2.24 20.92 -7.84
C LEU A 111 -1.21 21.06 -8.97
N ALA A 112 -0.41 20.02 -9.21
CA ALA A 112 0.56 20.01 -10.31
C ALA A 112 -0.08 19.77 -11.69
N ARG A 113 -1.34 19.30 -11.73
CA ARG A 113 -2.10 19.00 -12.95
C ARG A 113 -3.57 19.37 -12.76
N PRO A 114 -3.87 20.67 -12.58
CA PRO A 114 -5.21 21.11 -12.27
C PRO A 114 -6.12 20.94 -13.50
N PRO A 115 -7.43 20.72 -13.31
CA PRO A 115 -8.38 20.63 -14.42
C PRO A 115 -8.74 21.99 -15.03
N PHE A 116 -8.19 23.08 -14.48
CA PHE A 116 -8.36 24.47 -14.92
C PHE A 116 -7.13 25.30 -14.49
N PRO A 117 -6.92 26.50 -15.07
CA PRO A 117 -5.82 27.40 -14.66
C PRO A 117 -5.98 27.85 -13.19
N LEU A 118 -4.93 27.68 -12.37
CA LEU A 118 -5.01 27.99 -10.92
C LEU A 118 -5.19 29.48 -10.64
N GLU A 119 -4.86 30.35 -11.58
CA GLU A 119 -5.06 31.80 -11.50
C GLU A 119 -6.53 32.15 -11.26
N HIS A 120 -7.46 31.29 -11.68
CA HIS A 120 -8.89 31.46 -11.41
C HIS A 120 -9.25 31.40 -9.92
N LEU A 121 -8.42 30.74 -9.09
CA LEU A 121 -8.63 30.71 -7.63
C LEU A 121 -8.37 32.07 -6.97
N ALA A 122 -7.49 32.90 -7.56
CA ALA A 122 -7.20 34.24 -7.03
C ALA A 122 -8.36 35.23 -7.26
N ALA A 123 -9.35 34.86 -8.08
CA ALA A 123 -10.53 35.65 -8.39
C ALA A 123 -11.77 35.25 -7.57
N LEU A 124 -11.65 34.26 -6.67
CA LEU A 124 -12.67 33.85 -5.71
C LEU A 124 -12.57 34.65 -4.41
#